data_AF-A0A409Y8Q3-F1
#
_entry.id   AF-A0A409Y8Q3-F1
#
_cell.length_a   1.000
_cell.length_b   1.000
_cell.length_c   1.000
_cell.angle_alpha   90.00
_cell.angle_beta   90.00
_cell.angle_gamma   90.00
#
_symmetry.space_group_name_H-M   'P 1'
#
loop_
_entity.id
_entity.type
_entity.pdbx_description
1 polymer ?
#
loop_
_entity_poly.entity_id
_entity_poly.type
_entity_poly.pdbx_seq_one_letter_code
_entity_poly.pdbx_strand_id
1 'polypeptide(L)'
;MVLTLSFTSVLVQAQLTFSFTPKLEQAFTKHPPWRTEMKSLETALNKQLQEIEDTLREYKSSNKKIQARARVLLGMTLGAHYDQSSAVREAVFKHIFDNVQHMESTLTLDGVIVPQNPKVFVNLGAGGRIYLTEGFFMDEKLTTWLKVFMLLHEVFRATVPQQTQRFVFGATRDPQTRTFPVTPLFEGGGPLKPGEKEVDGAWNKDFKQILDQPSGVQVMPFNPDLIPLMGYCFTNDGRLPS
;
A
#
# COMPACT_ATOMS: atom_id res chain seq x y z
N MET A 1 29.94 -6.63 -17.29
CA MET A 1 29.63 -5.20 -17.12
C MET A 1 28.60 -5.11 -16.00
N VAL A 2 29.01 -4.65 -14.81
CA VAL A 2 28.12 -4.55 -13.65
C VAL A 2 27.43 -3.20 -13.73
N LEU A 3 26.16 -3.17 -14.11
CA LEU A 3 25.31 -1.99 -13.95
C LEU A 3 25.02 -1.87 -12.45
N THR A 4 25.90 -1.17 -11.73
CA THR A 4 25.55 -0.65 -10.41
C THR A 4 24.49 0.42 -10.64
N LEU A 5 23.21 0.06 -10.47
CA LEU A 5 22.16 1.04 -10.24
C LEU A 5 22.53 1.79 -8.96
N SER A 6 23.20 2.92 -9.13
CA SER A 6 23.36 3.91 -8.08
C SER A 6 21.97 4.49 -7.80
N PHE A 7 21.22 3.85 -6.91
CA PHE A 7 20.00 4.40 -6.30
C PHE A 7 20.35 5.54 -5.32
N THR A 8 21.32 6.37 -5.68
CA THR A 8 21.64 7.60 -4.98
C THR A 8 20.60 8.62 -5.40
N SER A 9 19.76 8.95 -4.43
CA SER A 9 18.91 10.15 -4.35
C SER A 9 17.82 10.33 -5.42
N VAL A 10 16.68 9.64 -5.30
CA VAL A 10 15.34 10.22 -5.53
C VAL A 10 14.29 9.30 -4.87
N LEU A 11 14.28 9.18 -3.53
CA LEU A 11 13.00 8.90 -2.89
C LEU A 11 12.35 10.26 -2.67
N VAL A 12 11.22 10.40 -3.34
CA VAL A 12 10.47 11.62 -3.53
C VAL A 12 10.14 12.20 -2.16
N GLN A 13 10.43 13.48 -1.96
CA GLN A 13 9.82 14.27 -0.90
C GLN A 13 8.34 14.47 -1.24
N ALA A 14 7.58 13.37 -1.34
CA ALA A 14 6.14 13.37 -1.56
C ALA A 14 5.51 13.68 -0.20
N GLN A 15 5.66 14.94 0.22
CA GLN A 15 4.90 15.44 1.33
C GLN A 15 3.45 15.53 0.84
N LEU A 16 2.60 14.62 1.30
CA LEU A 16 1.18 14.72 1.03
C LEU A 16 0.58 15.80 1.91
N THR A 17 -0.25 16.62 1.29
CA THR A 17 -1.04 17.64 1.96
C THR A 17 -2.53 17.37 1.74
N PHE A 18 -3.35 17.73 2.71
CA PHE A 18 -4.79 17.62 2.62
C PHE A 18 -5.40 18.94 2.16
N SER A 19 -6.20 18.86 1.11
CA SER A 19 -7.09 19.93 0.69
C SER A 19 -8.52 19.54 1.05
N PHE A 20 -9.25 20.43 1.73
CA PHE A 20 -10.59 20.14 2.21
C PHE A 20 -11.63 20.83 1.34
N THR A 21 -12.71 20.13 1.00
CA THR A 21 -13.85 20.75 0.32
C THR A 21 -14.57 21.73 1.25
N PRO A 22 -15.33 22.71 0.70
CA PRO A 22 -16.18 23.58 1.53
C PRO A 22 -17.16 22.81 2.42
N LYS A 23 -17.62 21.64 1.96
CA LYS A 23 -18.54 20.79 2.72
C LYS A 23 -17.86 20.21 3.96
N LEU A 24 -16.63 19.73 3.83
CA LEU A 24 -15.86 19.22 4.97
C LEU A 24 -15.43 20.34 5.92
N GLU A 25 -15.07 21.53 5.41
CA GLU A 25 -14.79 22.71 6.24
C GLU A 25 -16.00 23.15 7.09
N GLN A 26 -17.22 23.07 6.54
CA GLN A 26 -18.44 23.30 7.32
C GLN A 26 -18.64 22.24 8.42
N ALA A 27 -18.31 20.97 8.14
CA ALA A 27 -18.36 19.91 9.15
C ALA A 27 -17.36 20.17 10.29
N PHE A 28 -16.14 20.62 9.98
CA PHE A 28 -15.14 21.01 10.99
C PHE A 28 -15.60 22.16 11.88
N THR A 29 -16.42 23.07 11.36
CA THR A 29 -16.98 24.16 12.19
C THR A 29 -17.95 23.61 13.25
N LYS A 30 -18.69 22.54 12.91
CA LYS A 30 -19.61 21.86 13.83
C LYS A 30 -18.89 20.88 14.77
N HIS A 31 -17.77 20.31 14.31
CA HIS A 31 -16.95 19.35 15.05
C HIS A 31 -15.47 19.74 15.02
N PRO A 32 -15.04 20.77 15.79
CA PRO A 32 -13.66 21.25 15.78
C PRO A 32 -12.57 20.18 16.03
N PRO A 33 -12.78 19.16 16.90
CA PRO A 33 -11.80 18.09 17.10
C PRO A 33 -11.42 17.35 15.82
N TRP A 34 -12.35 17.18 14.86
CA TRP A 34 -12.08 16.49 13.60
C TRP A 34 -11.03 17.22 12.77
N ARG A 35 -10.99 18.56 12.81
CA ARG A 35 -9.95 19.33 12.10
C ARG A 35 -8.56 19.07 12.68
N THR A 36 -8.48 19.01 14.01
CA THR A 36 -7.21 18.70 14.70
C THR A 36 -6.76 17.29 14.36
N GLU A 37 -7.69 16.34 14.36
CA GLU A 37 -7.42 14.96 13.97
C GLU A 37 -6.89 14.86 12.54
N MET A 38 -7.47 15.58 11.57
CA MET A 38 -6.99 15.58 10.19
C MET A 38 -5.54 16.08 10.06
N LYS A 39 -5.14 17.09 10.84
CA LYS A 39 -3.73 17.55 10.88
C LYS A 39 -2.81 16.47 11.45
N SER A 40 -3.25 15.77 12.50
CA SER A 40 -2.51 14.64 13.06
C SER A 40 -2.39 13.48 12.07
N LEU A 41 -3.46 13.20 11.30
CA LEU A 41 -3.46 12.18 10.25
C LEU A 41 -2.53 12.54 9.09
N GLU A 42 -2.50 13.80 8.65
CA GLU A 42 -1.55 14.26 7.62
C GLU A 42 -0.10 14.05 8.07
N THR A 43 0.20 14.38 9.33
CA THR A 43 1.54 14.16 9.92
C THR A 43 1.87 12.67 9.98
N ALA A 44 0.94 11.84 10.45
CA ALA A 44 1.13 10.40 10.56
C ALA A 44 1.31 9.74 9.18
N LEU A 45 0.56 10.17 8.18
CA LEU A 45 0.68 9.71 6.81
C LEU A 45 2.09 9.98 6.26
N ASN A 46 2.56 11.23 6.37
CA ASN A 46 3.90 11.59 5.90
C ASN A 46 4.99 10.79 6.65
N LYS A 47 4.78 10.50 7.94
CA LYS A 47 5.68 9.61 8.69
C LYS A 47 5.70 8.18 8.16
N GLN A 48 4.57 7.62 7.72
CA GLN A 48 4.57 6.29 7.08
C GLN A 48 5.35 6.28 5.76
N LEU A 49 5.15 7.29 4.90
CA LEU A 49 5.90 7.40 3.65
C LEU A 49 7.40 7.56 3.91
N GLN A 50 7.78 8.35 4.92
CA GLN A 50 9.19 8.50 5.32
C GLN A 50 9.78 7.18 5.83
N GLU A 51 9.04 6.41 6.62
CA GLU A 51 9.52 5.14 7.16
C GLU A 51 9.77 4.10 6.04
N ILE A 52 8.97 4.13 4.97
CA ILE A 52 9.20 3.30 3.78
C ILE A 52 10.51 3.70 3.11
N GLU A 53 10.74 4.99 2.90
CA GLU A 53 12.01 5.49 2.37
C GLU A 53 13.19 5.06 3.23
N ASP A 54 13.11 5.30 4.53
CA ASP A 54 14.17 5.01 5.46
C ASP A 54 14.47 3.51 5.46
N THR A 55 13.44 2.65 5.50
CA THR A 55 13.61 1.19 5.43
C THR A 55 14.30 0.74 4.14
N LEU A 56 13.92 1.31 2.99
CA LEU A 56 14.55 0.98 1.69
C LEU A 56 16.01 1.46 1.62
N ARG A 57 16.33 2.58 2.27
CA ARG A 57 17.71 3.09 2.41
C ARG A 57 18.53 2.25 3.38
N GLU A 58 17.96 1.89 4.53
CA GLU A 58 18.54 1.05 5.57
C GLU A 58 18.92 -0.33 5.05
N TYR A 59 18.14 -0.89 4.12
CA TYR A 59 18.47 -2.15 3.45
C TYR A 59 19.86 -2.13 2.77
N LYS A 60 20.31 -0.95 2.30
CA LYS A 60 21.63 -0.76 1.67
C LYS A 60 22.72 -0.30 2.65
N SER A 61 22.39 -0.19 3.94
CA SER A 61 23.33 0.26 4.97
C SER A 61 24.49 -0.71 5.14
N SER A 62 25.68 -0.17 5.38
CA SER A 62 26.85 -0.94 5.82
C SER A 62 26.73 -1.42 7.28
N ASN A 63 25.82 -0.84 8.06
CA ASN A 63 25.52 -1.27 9.42
C ASN A 63 24.61 -2.50 9.41
N LYS A 64 25.17 -3.66 9.80
CA LYS A 64 24.47 -4.95 9.80
C LYS A 64 23.19 -4.98 10.65
N LYS A 65 23.12 -4.24 11.76
CA LYS A 65 21.91 -4.21 12.62
C LYS A 65 20.76 -3.49 11.92
N ILE A 66 21.07 -2.34 11.32
CA ILE A 66 20.13 -1.52 10.57
C ILE A 66 19.64 -2.29 9.34
N GLN A 67 20.57 -2.87 8.58
CA GLN A 67 20.23 -3.70 7.42
C GLN A 67 19.36 -4.91 7.82
N ALA A 68 19.65 -5.58 8.95
CA ALA A 68 18.87 -6.72 9.41
C ALA A 68 17.42 -6.34 9.75
N ARG A 69 17.20 -5.20 10.42
CA ARG A 69 15.86 -4.66 10.67
C ARG A 69 15.08 -4.47 9.37
N ALA A 70 15.67 -3.75 8.42
CA ALA A 70 15.04 -3.50 7.13
C ALA A 70 14.71 -4.79 6.38
N ARG A 71 15.60 -5.79 6.43
CA ARG A 71 15.38 -7.09 5.82
C ARG A 71 14.18 -7.84 6.39
N VAL A 72 13.99 -7.77 7.71
CA VAL A 72 12.85 -8.40 8.39
C VAL A 72 11.54 -7.73 7.95
N LEU A 73 11.48 -6.40 8.00
CA LEU A 73 10.30 -5.63 7.61
C LEU A 73 9.93 -5.83 6.13
N LEU A 74 10.92 -5.81 5.23
CA LEU A 74 10.72 -6.09 3.81
C LEU A 74 10.30 -7.54 3.59
N GLY A 75 10.87 -8.51 4.30
CA GLY A 75 10.45 -9.91 4.23
C GLY A 75 8.99 -10.13 4.64
N MET A 76 8.49 -9.35 5.60
CA MET A 76 7.08 -9.41 6.03
C MET A 76 6.09 -8.86 4.99
N THR A 77 6.53 -7.95 4.12
CA THR A 77 5.66 -7.20 3.19
C THR A 77 5.85 -7.59 1.72
N LEU A 78 7.03 -8.11 1.37
CA LEU A 78 7.37 -8.58 0.02
C LEU A 78 7.55 -10.10 -0.07
N GLY A 79 7.46 -10.80 1.08
CA GLY A 79 7.59 -12.26 1.18
C GLY A 79 9.04 -12.73 1.24
N ALA A 80 9.27 -13.99 1.62
CA ALA A 80 10.62 -14.52 1.83
C ALA A 80 11.47 -14.57 0.54
N HIS A 81 10.84 -14.49 -0.63
CA HIS A 81 11.47 -14.66 -1.93
C HIS A 81 12.00 -13.35 -2.56
N TYR A 82 11.79 -12.19 -1.93
CA TYR A 82 12.17 -10.90 -2.52
C TYR A 82 13.67 -10.70 -2.72
N ASP A 83 14.50 -11.32 -1.88
CA ASP A 83 15.95 -11.15 -1.88
C ASP A 83 16.70 -12.33 -2.53
N GLN A 84 16.01 -13.18 -3.30
CA GLN A 84 16.61 -14.36 -3.92
C GLN A 84 17.63 -14.02 -5.01
N SER A 85 17.43 -12.92 -5.73
CA SER A 85 18.38 -12.44 -6.74
C SER A 85 18.38 -10.91 -6.82
N SER A 86 19.52 -10.35 -7.21
CA SER A 86 19.63 -8.89 -7.40
C SER A 86 18.65 -8.37 -8.44
N ALA A 87 18.41 -9.12 -9.53
CA ALA A 87 17.49 -8.71 -10.58
C ALA A 87 16.04 -8.62 -10.09
N VAL A 88 15.55 -9.62 -9.34
CA VAL A 88 14.20 -9.60 -8.76
C VAL A 88 14.06 -8.44 -7.79
N ARG A 89 15.02 -8.29 -6.88
CA ARG A 89 15.02 -7.20 -5.89
C ARG A 89 15.02 -5.82 -6.55
N GLU A 90 15.86 -5.61 -7.56
CA GLU A 90 15.93 -4.34 -8.29
C GLU A 90 14.63 -4.04 -9.03
N ALA A 91 14.01 -5.04 -9.67
CA ALA A 91 12.73 -4.87 -10.34
C ALA A 91 11.61 -4.51 -9.36
N VAL A 92 11.52 -5.20 -8.21
CA VAL A 92 10.52 -4.94 -7.17
C VAL A 92 10.69 -3.55 -6.57
N PHE A 93 11.91 -3.18 -6.20
CA PHE A 93 12.17 -1.85 -5.64
C PHE A 93 11.89 -0.77 -6.68
N LYS A 94 12.26 -0.98 -7.96
CA LYS A 94 11.91 -0.06 -9.03
C LYS A 94 10.40 0.15 -9.14
N HIS A 95 9.60 -0.92 -9.13
CA HIS A 95 8.14 -0.77 -9.16
C HIS A 95 7.59 0.01 -7.97
N ILE A 96 8.09 -0.26 -6.76
CA ILE A 96 7.72 0.49 -5.56
C ILE A 96 8.03 1.99 -5.75
N PHE A 97 9.22 2.32 -6.25
CA PHE A 97 9.62 3.70 -6.51
C PHE A 97 8.77 4.37 -7.58
N ASP A 98 8.55 3.68 -8.70
CA ASP A 98 7.71 4.18 -9.78
C ASP A 98 6.29 4.46 -9.23
N ASN A 99 5.70 3.54 -8.45
CA ASN A 99 4.36 3.73 -7.88
C ASN A 99 4.28 4.97 -6.98
N VAL A 100 5.26 5.20 -6.10
CA VAL A 100 5.31 6.39 -5.24
C VAL A 100 5.48 7.67 -6.05
N GLN A 101 6.25 7.65 -7.14
CA GLN A 101 6.44 8.81 -8.03
C GLN A 101 5.16 9.25 -8.76
N HIS A 102 4.21 8.33 -8.98
CA HIS A 102 2.95 8.64 -9.65
C HIS A 102 1.85 9.13 -8.69
N MET A 103 2.10 9.11 -7.37
CA MET A 103 1.15 9.65 -6.41
C MET A 103 1.05 11.18 -6.52
N GLU A 104 -0.17 11.69 -6.44
CA GLU A 104 -0.40 13.13 -6.28
C GLU A 104 0.06 13.60 -4.89
N SER A 105 0.67 14.78 -4.81
CA SER A 105 1.14 15.38 -3.56
C SER A 105 0.03 16.06 -2.75
N THR A 106 -1.18 16.17 -3.30
CA THR A 106 -2.32 16.81 -2.64
C THR A 106 -3.52 15.88 -2.70
N LEU A 107 -4.05 15.52 -1.53
CA LEU A 107 -5.26 14.71 -1.42
C LEU A 107 -6.46 15.62 -1.20
N THR A 108 -7.41 15.58 -2.13
CA THR A 108 -8.68 16.30 -1.96
C THR A 108 -9.65 15.45 -1.15
N LEU A 109 -9.90 15.88 0.08
CA LEU A 109 -10.77 15.21 1.05
C LEU A 109 -12.12 15.91 1.13
N ASP A 110 -13.18 15.12 0.95
CA ASP A 110 -14.57 15.53 1.09
C ASP A 110 -15.23 14.72 2.22
N GLY A 111 -16.36 15.18 2.75
CA GLY A 111 -17.09 14.48 3.82
C GLY A 111 -18.46 15.09 4.03
N VAL A 112 -19.18 14.91 5.14
CA VAL A 112 -19.59 13.64 5.74
C VAL A 112 -20.61 13.01 4.79
N ILE A 113 -20.30 11.85 4.23
CA ILE A 113 -21.27 11.07 3.46
C ILE A 113 -21.86 9.97 4.34
N VAL A 114 -23.15 9.67 4.14
CA VAL A 114 -23.78 8.49 4.75
C VAL A 114 -23.47 7.31 3.83
N PRO A 115 -22.64 6.35 4.26
CA PRO A 115 -22.30 5.22 3.40
C PRO A 115 -23.49 4.27 3.28
N GLN A 116 -23.66 3.64 2.12
CA GLN A 116 -24.66 2.57 1.95
C GLN A 116 -24.31 1.33 2.79
N ASN A 117 -23.01 1.10 3.00
CA ASN A 117 -22.49 0.05 3.86
C ASN A 117 -21.81 0.69 5.09
N PRO A 118 -22.29 0.44 6.33
CA PRO A 118 -21.74 1.05 7.53
C PRO A 118 -20.28 0.65 7.83
N LYS A 119 -19.73 -0.35 7.13
CA LYS A 119 -18.32 -0.76 7.24
C LYS A 119 -17.37 0.04 6.35
N VAL A 120 -17.89 0.92 5.49
CA VAL A 120 -17.07 1.77 4.62
C VAL A 120 -16.80 3.07 5.35
N PHE A 121 -15.52 3.37 5.59
CA PHE A 121 -15.11 4.59 6.30
C PHE A 121 -14.59 5.67 5.35
N VAL A 122 -13.90 5.23 4.30
CA VAL A 122 -13.28 6.05 3.25
C VAL A 122 -13.72 5.48 1.91
N ASN A 123 -13.97 6.33 0.92
CA ASN A 123 -14.33 5.89 -0.42
C ASN A 123 -13.72 6.82 -1.49
N LEU A 124 -13.11 6.25 -2.53
CA LEU A 124 -12.70 7.01 -3.71
C LEU A 124 -13.91 7.27 -4.62
N GLY A 125 -14.27 8.54 -4.81
CA GLY A 125 -15.32 8.90 -5.76
C GLY A 125 -14.77 9.47 -7.07
N ALA A 126 -15.70 9.86 -7.94
CA ALA A 126 -15.38 10.35 -9.28
C ALA A 126 -14.42 11.56 -9.23
N GLY A 127 -13.37 11.51 -10.06
CA GLY A 127 -12.38 12.58 -10.19
C GLY A 127 -11.32 12.60 -9.09
N GLY A 128 -11.01 11.46 -8.45
CA GLY A 128 -9.89 11.34 -7.51
C GLY A 128 -10.15 11.85 -6.09
N ARG A 129 -11.39 12.27 -5.78
CA ARG A 129 -11.73 12.78 -4.45
C ARG A 129 -11.97 11.65 -3.47
N ILE A 130 -11.45 11.81 -2.26
CA ILE A 130 -11.61 10.86 -1.16
C ILE A 130 -12.73 11.34 -0.25
N TYR A 131 -13.77 10.54 -0.09
CA TYR A 131 -14.93 10.84 0.74
C TYR A 131 -14.80 10.16 2.10
N LEU A 132 -14.95 10.94 3.16
CA LEU A 132 -14.92 10.50 4.55
C LEU A 132 -16.35 10.39 5.09
N THR A 133 -16.59 9.32 5.84
CA THR A 133 -17.85 9.10 6.57
C THR A 133 -17.76 9.66 7.99
N GLU A 134 -18.91 9.76 8.67
CA GLU A 134 -18.92 10.11 10.10
C GLU A 134 -18.21 9.04 10.95
N GLY A 135 -18.38 7.77 10.60
CA GLY A 135 -17.71 6.65 11.26
C GLY A 135 -16.18 6.74 11.20
N PHE A 136 -15.61 7.34 10.15
CA PHE A 136 -14.16 7.57 10.05
C PHE A 136 -13.65 8.40 11.22
N PHE A 137 -14.43 9.37 11.72
CA PHE A 137 -14.05 10.21 12.84
C PHE A 137 -14.45 9.60 14.18
N MET A 138 -15.61 8.93 14.24
CA MET A 138 -16.24 8.56 15.50
C MET A 138 -15.98 7.12 15.96
N ASP A 139 -15.56 6.20 15.08
CA ASP A 139 -15.31 4.82 15.49
C ASP A 139 -13.99 4.70 16.27
N GLU A 140 -14.10 4.41 17.57
CA GLU A 140 -12.98 4.27 18.50
C GLU A 140 -12.05 3.10 18.16
N LYS A 141 -12.50 2.14 17.33
CA LYS A 141 -11.66 1.02 16.87
C LYS A 141 -10.65 1.46 15.82
N LEU A 142 -10.88 2.60 15.16
CA LEU A 142 -9.99 3.12 14.14
C LEU A 142 -8.84 3.88 14.78
N THR A 143 -7.70 3.20 14.93
CA THR A 143 -6.45 3.86 15.34
C THR A 143 -5.99 4.86 14.28
N THR A 144 -5.16 5.84 14.66
CA THR A 144 -4.55 6.80 13.72
C THR A 144 -3.88 6.09 12.54
N TRP A 145 -3.12 5.02 12.81
CA TRP A 145 -2.41 4.28 11.77
C TRP A 145 -3.35 3.52 10.85
N LEU A 146 -4.45 2.99 11.38
CA LEU A 146 -5.46 2.34 10.55
C LEU A 146 -6.15 3.36 9.65
N LYS A 147 -6.53 4.54 10.16
CA LYS A 147 -7.08 5.64 9.35
C LYS A 147 -6.14 6.07 8.23
N VAL A 148 -4.84 6.21 8.53
CA VAL A 148 -3.81 6.51 7.52
C VAL A 148 -3.73 5.40 6.47
N PHE A 149 -3.75 4.13 6.89
CA PHE A 149 -3.78 3.00 5.97
C PHE A 149 -4.99 3.08 5.01
N MET A 150 -6.19 3.38 5.53
CA MET A 150 -7.39 3.54 4.71
C MET A 150 -7.26 4.68 3.69
N LEU A 151 -6.67 5.81 4.10
CA LEU A 151 -6.45 6.95 3.20
C LEU A 151 -5.46 6.59 2.09
N LEU A 152 -4.29 6.04 2.45
CA LEU A 152 -3.28 5.65 1.46
C LEU A 152 -3.80 4.58 0.50
N HIS A 153 -4.58 3.61 0.99
CA HIS A 153 -5.25 2.61 0.14
C HIS A 153 -6.02 3.26 -1.02
N GLU A 154 -6.89 4.23 -0.72
CA GLU A 154 -7.69 4.90 -1.75
C GLU A 154 -6.83 5.77 -2.69
N VAL A 155 -5.77 6.40 -2.18
CA VAL A 155 -4.83 7.19 -3.01
C VAL A 155 -4.13 6.32 -4.05
N PHE A 156 -3.60 5.17 -3.62
CA PHE A 156 -2.86 4.28 -4.51
C PHE A 156 -3.77 3.64 -5.57
N ARG A 157 -5.04 3.39 -5.23
CA ARG A 157 -6.05 2.95 -6.22
C ARG A 157 -6.36 4.02 -7.26
N ALA A 158 -6.30 5.30 -6.90
CA ALA A 158 -6.69 6.39 -7.79
C ALA A 158 -5.59 6.81 -8.78
N THR A 159 -4.33 6.74 -8.36
CA THR A 159 -3.24 7.50 -8.99
C THR A 159 -2.19 6.64 -9.69
N VAL A 160 -2.05 5.36 -9.31
CA VAL A 160 -0.91 4.55 -9.76
C VAL A 160 -1.30 3.65 -10.95
N PRO A 161 -0.52 3.67 -12.05
CA PRO A 161 -0.79 2.84 -13.21
C PRO A 161 -0.67 1.34 -12.91
N GLN A 162 -1.50 0.53 -13.58
CA GLN A 162 -1.41 -0.94 -13.61
C GLN A 162 -1.54 -1.63 -12.24
N GLN A 163 -2.51 -1.23 -11.42
CA GLN A 163 -2.79 -1.89 -10.14
C GLN A 163 -3.89 -2.96 -10.29
N THR A 164 -3.86 -3.97 -9.41
CA THR A 164 -4.96 -4.92 -9.21
C THR A 164 -4.99 -5.43 -7.76
N GLN A 165 -6.21 -5.60 -7.25
CA GLN A 165 -6.44 -6.29 -5.98
C GLN A 165 -6.70 -7.80 -6.17
N ARG A 166 -6.90 -8.25 -7.41
CA ARG A 166 -7.25 -9.63 -7.75
C ARG A 166 -6.04 -10.31 -8.38
N PHE A 167 -5.76 -11.52 -7.94
CA PHE A 167 -4.66 -12.34 -8.42
C PHE A 167 -5.15 -13.75 -8.74
N VAL A 168 -4.38 -14.48 -9.52
CA VAL A 168 -4.72 -15.85 -9.93
C VAL A 168 -3.60 -16.79 -9.56
N PHE A 169 -3.93 -17.85 -8.84
CA PHE A 169 -3.10 -19.04 -8.76
C PHE A 169 -3.34 -19.92 -9.99
N GLY A 170 -2.25 -20.27 -10.67
CA GLY A 170 -2.29 -21.14 -11.84
C GLY A 170 -2.89 -22.52 -11.54
N ALA A 171 -3.43 -23.18 -12.57
CA ALA A 171 -4.07 -24.48 -12.43
C ALA A 171 -3.12 -25.63 -12.06
N THR A 172 -1.85 -25.51 -12.46
CA THR A 172 -0.83 -26.53 -12.24
C THR A 172 0.33 -25.96 -11.44
N ARG A 173 0.90 -26.77 -10.56
CA ARG A 173 2.12 -26.42 -9.85
C ARG A 173 3.28 -26.30 -10.84
N ASP A 174 4.08 -25.26 -10.68
CA ASP A 174 5.33 -25.12 -11.40
C ASP A 174 6.26 -26.31 -11.05
N PRO A 175 6.82 -27.02 -12.04
CA PRO A 175 7.60 -28.24 -11.80
C PRO A 175 8.88 -28.01 -10.99
N GLN A 176 9.46 -26.81 -11.07
CA GLN A 176 10.73 -26.48 -10.41
C GLN A 176 10.51 -26.11 -8.95
N THR A 177 9.54 -25.25 -8.68
CA THR A 177 9.25 -24.72 -7.35
C THR A 177 8.24 -25.56 -6.58
N ARG A 178 7.45 -26.42 -7.25
CA ARG A 178 6.34 -27.20 -6.69
C ARG A 178 5.23 -26.33 -6.07
N THR A 179 5.16 -25.06 -6.46
CA THR A 179 4.18 -24.07 -5.99
C THR A 179 3.23 -23.66 -7.10
N PHE A 180 2.10 -23.04 -6.76
CA PHE A 180 1.21 -22.49 -7.78
C PHE A 180 1.72 -21.10 -8.19
N PRO A 181 1.98 -20.85 -9.48
CA PRO A 181 2.40 -19.53 -9.92
C PRO A 181 1.27 -18.52 -9.67
N VAL A 182 1.63 -17.30 -9.28
CA VAL A 182 0.70 -16.19 -9.09
C VAL A 182 0.85 -15.20 -10.22
N THR A 183 -0.27 -14.71 -10.76
CA THR A 183 -0.29 -13.62 -11.75
C THR A 183 -1.31 -12.55 -11.36
N PRO A 184 -1.07 -11.27 -11.71
CA PRO A 184 -2.06 -10.22 -11.52
C PRO A 184 -3.25 -10.42 -12.47
N LEU A 185 -4.46 -10.18 -11.97
CA LEU A 185 -5.70 -10.16 -12.78
C LEU A 185 -6.16 -8.72 -12.96
N PHE A 186 -5.74 -8.08 -14.06
CA PHE A 186 -6.15 -6.71 -14.38
C PHE A 186 -7.60 -6.65 -14.86
N GLU A 187 -8.22 -5.48 -14.74
CA GLU A 187 -9.55 -5.23 -15.29
C GLU A 187 -9.57 -5.48 -16.81
N GLY A 188 -10.59 -6.20 -17.29
CA GLY A 188 -10.65 -6.65 -18.68
C GLY A 188 -9.80 -7.90 -18.99
N GLY A 189 -9.05 -8.42 -18.02
CA GLY A 189 -8.48 -9.76 -18.07
C GLY A 189 -9.61 -10.78 -18.24
N GLY A 190 -9.53 -11.62 -19.27
CA GLY A 190 -10.56 -12.60 -19.60
C GLY A 190 -10.91 -13.54 -18.45
N PRO A 191 -11.94 -14.39 -18.62
CA PRO A 191 -12.38 -15.31 -17.56
C PRO A 191 -11.25 -16.24 -17.14
N LEU A 192 -11.30 -16.69 -15.87
CA LEU A 192 -10.39 -17.68 -15.33
C LEU A 192 -10.41 -18.96 -16.18
N LYS A 193 -9.23 -19.53 -16.41
CA LYS A 193 -9.10 -20.82 -17.09
C LYS A 193 -9.51 -21.96 -16.16
N PRO A 194 -9.91 -23.12 -16.69
CA PRO A 194 -10.22 -24.29 -15.87
C PRO A 194 -9.07 -24.65 -14.91
N GLY A 195 -9.39 -24.74 -13.62
CA GLY A 195 -8.44 -25.08 -12.55
C GLY A 195 -7.69 -23.89 -11.95
N GLU A 196 -7.78 -22.69 -12.52
CA GLU A 196 -7.24 -21.48 -11.90
C GLU A 196 -8.09 -21.08 -10.67
N LYS A 197 -7.43 -20.53 -9.65
CA LYS A 197 -8.10 -20.00 -8.45
C LYS A 197 -7.80 -18.53 -8.31
N GLU A 198 -8.85 -17.71 -8.30
CA GLU A 198 -8.74 -16.31 -7.96
C GLU A 198 -8.59 -16.10 -6.45
N VAL A 199 -7.77 -15.12 -6.08
CA VAL A 199 -7.60 -14.62 -4.72
C VAL A 199 -7.61 -13.10 -4.69
N ASP A 200 -7.92 -12.57 -3.51
CA ASP A 200 -8.13 -11.16 -3.26
C ASP A 200 -7.08 -10.64 -2.28
N GLY A 201 -6.13 -9.86 -2.80
CA GLY A 201 -5.07 -9.24 -2.02
C GLY A 201 -5.50 -7.97 -1.30
N ALA A 202 -6.76 -7.52 -1.45
CA ALA A 202 -7.27 -6.33 -0.78
C ALA A 202 -7.29 -6.50 0.75
N TRP A 203 -7.00 -5.42 1.47
CA TRP A 203 -7.08 -5.31 2.93
C TRP A 203 -6.40 -6.48 3.65
N ASN A 204 -5.25 -6.93 3.12
CA ASN A 204 -4.47 -8.05 3.68
C ASN A 204 -5.19 -9.42 3.69
N LYS A 205 -6.31 -9.60 2.98
CA LYS A 205 -7.16 -10.80 3.05
C LYS A 205 -6.44 -12.09 2.64
N ASP A 206 -5.98 -12.19 1.39
CA ASP A 206 -5.20 -13.33 0.90
C ASP A 206 -3.69 -12.99 0.75
N PHE A 207 -3.26 -11.86 1.29
CA PHE A 207 -1.91 -11.30 1.13
C PHE A 207 -0.80 -12.28 1.52
N LYS A 208 -0.91 -12.96 2.68
CA LYS A 208 0.05 -13.99 3.08
C LYS A 208 0.09 -15.16 2.10
N GLN A 209 -1.07 -15.61 1.62
CA GLN A 209 -1.14 -16.74 0.69
C GLN A 209 -0.41 -16.43 -0.62
N ILE A 210 -0.49 -15.17 -1.09
CA ILE A 210 0.25 -14.67 -2.24
C ILE A 210 1.76 -14.64 -1.95
N LEU A 211 2.17 -14.05 -0.82
CA LEU A 211 3.59 -13.92 -0.43
C LEU A 211 4.31 -15.25 -0.20
N ASP A 212 3.58 -16.27 0.21
CA ASP A 212 4.11 -17.62 0.43
C ASP A 212 4.48 -18.32 -0.89
N GLN A 213 4.07 -17.77 -2.05
CA GLN A 213 4.49 -18.28 -3.35
C GLN A 213 5.78 -17.59 -3.83
N PRO A 214 6.73 -18.30 -4.45
CA PRO A 214 7.93 -17.71 -5.08
C PRO A 214 7.65 -16.62 -6.10
N SER A 215 6.54 -16.72 -6.85
CA SER A 215 6.10 -15.69 -7.81
C SER A 215 5.33 -14.54 -7.15
N GLY A 216 4.94 -14.68 -5.88
CA GLY A 216 4.24 -13.65 -5.11
C GLY A 216 4.98 -12.31 -5.13
N VAL A 217 6.29 -12.33 -4.94
CA VAL A 217 7.12 -11.12 -4.95
C VAL A 217 7.04 -10.34 -6.27
N GLN A 218 6.79 -11.02 -7.39
CA GLN A 218 6.71 -10.37 -8.70
C GLN A 218 5.35 -9.72 -8.94
N VAL A 219 4.30 -10.20 -8.26
CA VAL A 219 2.95 -9.69 -8.45
C VAL A 219 2.54 -8.67 -7.39
N MET A 220 3.14 -8.74 -6.20
CA MET A 220 2.83 -7.83 -5.10
C MET A 220 3.00 -6.34 -5.41
N PRO A 221 3.97 -5.90 -6.25
CA PRO A 221 4.07 -4.50 -6.64
C PRO A 221 2.86 -3.96 -7.41
N PHE A 222 1.99 -4.84 -7.92
CA PHE A 222 0.71 -4.46 -8.53
C PHE A 222 -0.45 -4.44 -7.53
N ASN A 223 -0.24 -4.78 -6.26
CA ASN A 223 -1.26 -4.65 -5.24
C ASN A 223 -1.34 -3.17 -4.79
N PRO A 224 -2.50 -2.49 -4.91
CA PRO A 224 -2.65 -1.10 -4.46
C PRO A 224 -2.37 -0.94 -2.96
N ASP A 225 -2.43 -2.02 -2.21
CA ASP A 225 -2.27 -2.03 -0.76
C ASP A 225 -0.83 -2.24 -0.34
N LEU A 226 0.08 -2.57 -1.26
CA LEU A 226 1.46 -2.87 -0.89
C LEU A 226 2.11 -1.70 -0.13
N ILE A 227 2.05 -0.49 -0.67
CA ILE A 227 2.68 0.68 -0.04
C ILE A 227 1.97 1.06 1.28
N PRO A 228 0.63 1.12 1.35
CA PRO A 228 -0.08 1.25 2.63
C PRO A 228 0.31 0.18 3.66
N LEU A 229 0.40 -1.10 3.24
CA LEU A 229 0.78 -2.22 4.12
C LEU A 229 2.22 -2.10 4.59
N MET A 230 3.15 -1.70 3.73
CA MET A 230 4.52 -1.38 4.10
C MET A 230 4.56 -0.27 5.14
N GLY A 231 3.90 0.85 4.88
CA GLY A 231 3.85 1.99 5.81
C GLY A 231 3.28 1.62 7.17
N TYR A 232 2.16 0.89 7.20
CA TYR A 232 1.56 0.41 8.44
C TYR A 232 2.50 -0.57 9.16
N CYS A 233 3.00 -1.59 8.46
CA CYS A 233 3.89 -2.61 9.01
C CYS A 233 5.15 -2.01 9.62
N PHE A 234 5.79 -1.06 8.94
CA PHE A 234 7.05 -0.49 9.40
C PHE A 234 6.87 0.46 10.59
N THR A 235 5.71 1.12 10.68
CA THR A 235 5.36 2.00 11.81
C THR A 235 4.71 1.28 12.99
N ASN A 236 4.33 0.01 12.84
CA ASN A 236 3.65 -0.80 13.85
C ASN A 236 4.38 -2.10 14.16
N ASP A 237 5.72 -2.06 14.23
CA ASP A 237 6.57 -3.18 14.67
C ASP A 237 6.35 -4.50 13.91
N GLY A 238 6.06 -4.43 12.62
CA GLY A 238 5.84 -5.61 11.78
C GLY A 238 4.40 -6.14 11.77
N ARG A 239 3.47 -5.48 12.48
CA ARG A 239 2.05 -5.89 12.50
C ARG A 239 1.36 -5.47 11.22
N LEU A 240 0.50 -6.32 10.70
CA LEU A 240 -0.39 -6.01 9.58
C LEU A 240 -1.68 -5.37 10.13
N PRO A 241 -2.38 -4.54 9.34
CA PRO A 241 -3.68 -4.00 9.73
C PRO A 241 -4.70 -5.14 9.93
N SER A 242 -5.54 -4.99 10.96
CA SER A 242 -6.54 -5.97 11.41
C SER A 242 -7.89 -5.35 11.64
#